data_AF-A0AAV0CFR0-F1
#
_entry.id   AF-A0AAV0CFR0-F1
#
_cell.length_a   1.000
_cell.length_b   1.000
_cell.length_c   1.000
_cell.angle_alpha   90.00
_cell.angle_beta   90.00
_cell.angle_gamma   90.00
#
_symmetry.space_group_name_H-M   'P 1'
#
loop_
_entity.id
_entity.type
_entity.pdbx_description
1 polymer ?
#
loop_
_entity_poly.entity_id
_entity_poly.type
_entity_poly.pdbx_seq_one_letter_code
_entity_poly.pdbx_strand_id
1 'polypeptide(L)'
;MFTQYFGDSHSFFGGSGSSRGFNFDFSNAGRQDLDIRYDLHLSFKESIFGGERDIEVPCLEACDGCEGTGAKSRSCIKTCSNCQGRGGVVKTEKTPFGIVSQVSTCPKCSGNGKIIADACRQCNGQGQVKSKRSLRVVIPPGVSDGSSMQLRGEGNIDKTRGIAGNLFLVVHVEEENGILRDGLNLYSKVDIDYTGAILGTITKVKTMDGIRDLKIPPGCQPGDTLKMENMGVPNMSRPHERGDHHFIVNVRIPKNISNEEQDLLKALASIRAASKDHSVPFDDHPHRSVPHMWKSLKNFFRQKQPGERFASMSMETRTLRICPSFTSSFVVSISALLFLTCIIALVKIARSTFHKKEITDRQNLSPY
;
A
#
# COMPACT_ATOMS: atom_id res chain seq x y z
N MET A 1 -20.79 18.14 12.74
CA MET A 1 -20.53 16.79 13.29
C MET A 1 -19.60 15.98 12.38
N PHE A 2 -18.40 16.50 12.06
CA PHE A 2 -17.47 15.79 11.16
C PHE A 2 -15.98 15.96 11.55
N THR A 3 -15.73 16.32 12.80
CA THR A 3 -14.39 16.57 13.36
C THR A 3 -14.02 15.60 14.48
N GLN A 4 -14.77 14.51 14.66
CA GLN A 4 -14.56 13.56 15.75
C GLN A 4 -13.94 12.22 15.29
N TYR A 5 -13.52 12.13 14.02
CA TYR A 5 -13.04 10.89 13.40
C TYR A 5 -11.61 10.93 12.86
N PHE A 6 -10.94 12.09 12.86
CA PHE A 6 -9.53 12.19 12.49
C PHE A 6 -8.78 12.83 13.65
N GLY A 7 -7.93 12.03 14.30
CA GLY A 7 -7.13 12.48 15.42
C GLY A 7 -6.17 13.58 14.98
N ASP A 8 -6.32 14.76 15.60
CA ASP A 8 -5.34 15.84 15.52
C ASP A 8 -4.00 15.35 16.06
N SER A 9 -3.01 15.28 15.18
CA SER A 9 -1.61 14.98 15.48
C SER A 9 -0.84 16.22 15.95
N HIS A 10 -1.50 17.13 16.68
CA HIS A 10 -0.88 18.34 17.22
C HIS A 10 -1.20 18.51 18.70
N SER A 11 -0.53 17.71 19.54
CA SER A 11 -0.37 18.02 20.97
C SER A 11 0.86 17.31 21.52
N PHE A 12 2.04 17.72 21.04
CA PHE A 12 3.32 17.25 21.58
C PHE A 12 4.17 18.35 22.24
N PHE A 13 3.73 19.61 22.33
CA PHE A 13 4.50 20.63 23.04
C PHE A 13 3.60 21.75 23.59
N GLY A 14 3.42 21.77 24.91
CA GLY A 14 2.65 22.80 25.61
C GLY A 14 2.52 22.49 27.09
N GLY A 15 3.55 22.84 27.86
CA GLY A 15 3.58 22.65 29.30
C GLY A 15 2.71 23.65 30.07
N SER A 16 2.16 23.21 31.20
CA SER A 16 2.08 23.97 32.45
C SER A 16 1.61 23.03 33.57
N GLY A 17 2.10 23.28 34.78
CA GLY A 17 2.15 22.31 35.87
C GLY A 17 0.80 21.90 36.46
N SER A 18 0.75 20.65 36.93
CA SER A 18 -0.07 20.20 38.06
C SER A 18 0.37 18.79 38.50
N SER A 19 0.61 18.64 39.80
CA SER A 19 0.80 17.45 40.63
C SER A 19 1.05 16.09 39.95
N ARG A 20 2.29 15.58 40.15
CA ARG A 20 2.67 14.18 39.95
C ARG A 20 1.91 13.25 40.90
N GLY A 21 0.72 12.82 40.49
CA GLY A 21 0.18 11.50 40.82
C GLY A 21 0.46 10.60 39.61
N PHE A 22 1.47 9.73 39.69
CA PHE A 22 1.72 8.72 38.68
C PHE A 22 0.63 7.63 38.76
N ASN A 23 -0.57 7.93 38.25
CA ASN A 23 -1.49 6.87 37.84
C ASN A 23 -0.92 6.25 36.57
N PHE A 24 -0.19 5.15 36.74
CA PHE A 24 0.02 4.22 35.64
C PHE A 24 -1.33 3.58 35.31
N ASP A 25 -2.06 4.18 34.38
CA ASP A 25 -3.21 3.53 33.75
C ASP A 25 -2.71 2.39 32.85
N PHE A 26 -2.39 1.24 33.47
CA PHE A 26 -2.16 -0.04 32.77
C PHE A 26 -3.42 -0.54 32.04
N SER A 27 -4.54 0.16 32.21
CA SER A 27 -5.87 -0.11 31.64
C SER A 27 -5.88 -0.12 30.11
N ASN A 28 -4.98 0.63 29.45
CA ASN A 28 -4.98 0.76 27.98
C ASN A 28 -4.02 -0.21 27.27
N ALA A 29 -3.06 -0.82 27.98
CA ALA A 29 -2.13 -1.80 27.41
C ALA A 29 -2.78 -3.18 27.16
N GLY A 30 -3.96 -3.44 27.75
CA GLY A 30 -4.65 -4.73 27.65
C GLY A 30 -5.70 -4.85 26.54
N ARG A 31 -5.93 -3.79 25.75
CA ARG A 31 -6.94 -3.82 24.66
C ARG A 31 -6.39 -4.38 23.35
N GLN A 32 -5.10 -4.16 23.07
CA GLN A 32 -4.48 -4.59 21.81
C GLN A 32 -4.49 -6.11 21.63
N ASP A 33 -4.43 -6.88 22.73
CA ASP A 33 -4.50 -8.35 22.70
C ASP A 33 -5.93 -8.88 22.41
N LEU A 34 -6.92 -8.00 22.42
CA LEU A 34 -8.30 -8.33 22.10
C LEU A 34 -8.66 -8.04 20.64
N ASP A 35 -7.83 -7.29 19.93
CA ASP A 35 -8.07 -6.97 18.53
C ASP A 35 -7.83 -8.21 17.65
N ILE A 36 -8.71 -8.45 16.67
CA ILE A 36 -8.62 -9.55 15.72
C ILE A 36 -8.25 -8.97 14.36
N ARG A 37 -7.31 -9.62 13.66
CA ARG A 37 -7.07 -9.38 12.23
C ARG A 37 -7.71 -10.50 11.42
N TYR A 38 -8.47 -10.13 10.40
CA TYR A 38 -9.06 -11.06 9.45
C TYR A 38 -8.76 -10.60 8.03
N ASP A 39 -8.14 -11.49 7.25
CA ASP A 39 -7.78 -11.22 5.87
C ASP A 39 -8.96 -11.62 4.96
N LEU A 40 -9.56 -10.61 4.30
CA LEU A 40 -10.73 -10.76 3.44
C LEU A 40 -10.30 -10.78 1.98
N HIS A 41 -10.41 -11.94 1.32
CA HIS A 41 -10.14 -12.08 -0.11
C HIS A 41 -11.37 -11.70 -0.94
N LEU A 42 -11.19 -10.75 -1.85
CA LEU A 42 -12.23 -10.25 -2.76
C LEU A 42 -11.82 -10.47 -4.21
N SER A 43 -12.81 -10.75 -5.05
CA SER A 43 -12.61 -10.69 -6.49
C SER A 43 -12.37 -9.25 -6.95
N PHE A 44 -11.65 -9.08 -8.07
CA PHE A 44 -11.45 -7.76 -8.67
C PHE A 44 -12.78 -7.03 -8.93
N LYS A 45 -13.79 -7.77 -9.39
CA LYS A 45 -15.14 -7.25 -9.62
C LYS A 45 -15.80 -6.74 -8.34
N GLU A 46 -15.79 -7.53 -7.26
CA GLU A 46 -16.35 -7.10 -5.97
C GLU A 46 -15.63 -5.87 -5.42
N SER A 47 -14.31 -5.76 -5.64
CA SER A 47 -13.55 -4.57 -5.19
C SER A 47 -14.02 -3.27 -5.86
N ILE A 48 -14.51 -3.35 -7.10
CA ILE A 48 -14.94 -2.20 -7.89
C ILE A 48 -16.39 -1.84 -7.57
N PHE A 49 -17.29 -2.82 -7.57
CA PHE A 49 -18.72 -2.56 -7.36
C PHE A 49 -19.14 -2.50 -5.90
N GLY A 50 -18.33 -3.02 -4.99
CA GLY A 50 -18.72 -3.25 -3.61
C GLY A 50 -19.74 -4.39 -3.49
N GLY A 51 -20.25 -4.59 -2.28
CA GLY A 51 -21.25 -5.61 -2.01
C GLY A 51 -21.38 -5.93 -0.52
N GLU A 52 -22.29 -6.85 -0.19
CA GLU A 52 -22.42 -7.41 1.16
C GLU A 52 -21.84 -8.82 1.17
N ARG A 53 -21.02 -9.12 2.19
CA ARG A 53 -20.44 -10.45 2.41
C ARG A 53 -20.70 -10.85 3.86
N ASP A 54 -21.22 -12.05 4.05
CA ASP A 54 -21.28 -12.69 5.36
C ASP A 54 -19.95 -13.44 5.59
N ILE A 55 -19.24 -13.10 6.67
CA ILE A 55 -17.95 -13.70 7.02
C ILE A 55 -18.04 -14.44 8.36
N GLU A 56 -17.31 -15.54 8.49
CA GLU A 56 -17.15 -16.25 9.76
C GLU A 56 -15.79 -15.90 10.37
N VAL A 57 -15.82 -15.18 11.49
CA VAL A 57 -14.62 -14.74 12.19
C VAL A 57 -14.38 -15.62 13.41
N PRO A 58 -13.21 -16.26 13.53
CA PRO A 58 -12.84 -16.97 14.75
C PRO A 58 -12.52 -15.95 15.86
N CYS A 59 -13.23 -16.05 16.98
CA CYS A 59 -13.05 -15.19 18.13
C CYS A 59 -12.83 -16.01 19.41
N LEU A 60 -12.20 -15.39 20.41
CA LEU A 60 -12.12 -15.90 21.76
C LEU A 60 -13.23 -15.25 22.59
N GLU A 61 -14.13 -16.08 23.08
CA GLU A 61 -15.24 -15.68 23.95
C GLU A 61 -15.02 -16.25 25.35
N ALA A 62 -15.59 -15.60 26.36
CA ALA A 62 -15.51 -16.09 27.72
C ALA A 62 -16.21 -17.46 27.84
N CYS A 63 -15.57 -18.39 28.53
CA CYS A 63 -16.13 -19.73 28.73
C CYS A 63 -17.42 -19.64 29.56
N ASP A 64 -18.54 -20.07 29.00
CA ASP A 64 -19.85 -20.05 29.67
C ASP A 64 -19.86 -20.83 30.98
N GLY A 65 -19.18 -21.99 31.03
CA GLY A 65 -19.13 -22.84 32.21
C GLY A 65 -18.36 -22.27 33.41
N CYS A 66 -17.57 -21.21 33.23
CA CYS A 66 -16.86 -20.55 34.33
C CYS A 66 -16.94 -19.01 34.30
N GLU A 67 -17.75 -18.45 33.40
CA GLU A 67 -17.91 -17.02 33.17
C GLU A 67 -16.59 -16.24 32.98
N GLY A 68 -15.55 -16.86 32.45
CA GLY A 68 -14.23 -16.24 32.29
C GLY A 68 -13.25 -16.47 33.44
N THR A 69 -13.66 -17.11 34.54
CA THR A 69 -12.80 -17.28 35.72
C THR A 69 -11.75 -18.39 35.59
N GLY A 70 -11.92 -19.32 34.65
CA GLY A 70 -11.06 -20.48 34.47
C GLY A 70 -11.20 -21.55 35.56
N ALA A 71 -11.98 -21.31 36.62
CA ALA A 71 -12.18 -22.25 37.72
C ALA A 71 -13.46 -23.07 37.53
N LYS A 72 -13.52 -24.29 38.09
CA LYS A 72 -14.73 -25.13 38.07
C LYS A 72 -15.92 -24.46 38.78
N SER A 73 -15.64 -23.69 39.83
CA SER A 73 -16.64 -22.91 40.56
C SER A 73 -15.97 -21.76 41.30
N ARG A 74 -16.75 -20.78 41.79
CA ARG A 74 -16.22 -19.63 42.55
C ARG A 74 -15.50 -20.03 43.85
N SER A 75 -15.87 -21.15 44.48
CA SER A 75 -15.23 -21.64 45.71
C SER A 75 -13.85 -22.29 45.46
N CYS A 76 -13.56 -22.68 44.22
CA CYS A 76 -12.25 -23.21 43.82
C CYS A 76 -11.19 -22.11 43.65
N ILE A 77 -11.58 -20.83 43.74
CA ILE A 77 -10.70 -19.67 43.61
C ILE A 77 -10.21 -19.27 45.00
N LYS A 78 -8.92 -19.51 45.29
CA LYS A 78 -8.30 -19.16 46.57
C LYS A 78 -7.37 -17.96 46.41
N THR A 79 -7.34 -17.06 47.38
CA THR A 79 -6.38 -15.95 47.40
C THR A 79 -4.96 -16.52 47.53
N CYS A 80 -4.02 -16.01 46.72
CA CYS A 80 -2.64 -16.48 46.75
C CYS A 80 -2.00 -16.13 48.10
N SER A 81 -1.58 -17.15 48.88
CA SER A 81 -0.97 -16.94 50.19
C SER A 81 0.35 -16.15 50.15
N ASN A 82 1.09 -16.24 49.03
CA ASN A 82 2.41 -15.63 48.90
C ASN A 82 2.37 -14.11 48.64
N CYS A 83 1.37 -13.64 47.88
CA CYS A 83 1.20 -12.21 47.59
C CYS A 83 -0.05 -11.61 48.26
N GLN A 84 -0.82 -12.42 49.01
CA GLN A 84 -2.07 -12.02 49.67
C GLN A 84 -3.05 -11.30 48.72
N GLY A 85 -3.13 -11.76 47.46
CA GLY A 85 -4.00 -11.14 46.45
C GLY A 85 -3.36 -10.00 45.65
N ARG A 86 -2.16 -9.54 46.01
CA ARG A 86 -1.51 -8.37 45.37
C ARG A 86 -0.90 -8.66 44.00
N GLY A 87 -0.71 -9.93 43.62
CA GLY A 87 -0.12 -10.32 42.34
C GLY A 87 1.39 -10.09 42.21
N GLY A 88 1.98 -9.16 42.97
CA GLY A 88 3.43 -8.93 43.07
C GLY A 88 4.00 -9.25 44.45
N VAL A 89 5.31 -9.54 44.49
CA VAL A 89 6.11 -9.69 45.71
C VAL A 89 7.30 -8.75 45.65
N VAL A 90 7.57 -8.06 46.76
CA VAL A 90 8.70 -7.13 46.89
C VAL A 90 9.95 -7.93 47.25
N LYS A 91 10.94 -7.94 46.37
CA LYS A 91 12.27 -8.50 46.63
C LYS A 91 13.18 -7.38 47.07
N THR A 92 13.72 -7.49 48.29
CA THR A 92 14.66 -6.51 48.85
C THR A 92 16.05 -7.12 48.81
N GLU A 93 16.95 -6.53 48.04
CA GLU A 93 18.32 -7.02 47.88
C GLU A 93 19.30 -5.98 48.41
N LYS A 94 20.28 -6.44 49.18
CA LYS A 94 21.36 -5.59 49.71
C LYS A 94 22.45 -5.50 48.65
N THR A 95 22.64 -4.31 48.09
CA THR A 95 23.73 -4.01 47.17
C THR A 95 24.84 -3.24 47.89
N PRO A 96 26.07 -3.21 47.37
CA PRO A 96 27.17 -2.39 47.93
C PRO A 96 26.84 -0.89 48.04
N PHE A 97 25.82 -0.41 47.32
CA PHE A 97 25.37 0.98 47.29
C PHE A 97 24.11 1.23 48.15
N GLY A 98 23.62 0.23 48.88
CA GLY A 98 22.44 0.35 49.75
C GLY A 98 21.40 -0.77 49.53
N ILE A 99 20.25 -0.61 50.17
CA ILE A 99 19.12 -1.53 50.06
C ILE A 99 18.25 -1.10 48.88
N VAL A 100 18.09 -1.97 47.89
CA VAL A 100 17.19 -1.73 46.75
C VAL A 100 16.02 -2.70 46.84
N SER A 101 14.80 -2.17 46.70
CA SER A 101 13.57 -2.96 46.68
C SER A 101 12.98 -2.97 45.27
N GLN A 102 12.87 -4.15 44.68
CA GLN A 102 12.28 -4.36 43.37
C GLN A 102 10.96 -5.13 43.49
N VAL A 103 9.92 -4.66 42.83
CA VAL A 103 8.66 -5.40 42.72
C VAL A 103 8.80 -6.42 41.59
N SER A 104 8.57 -7.69 41.92
CA SER A 104 8.56 -8.78 40.95
C SER A 104 7.20 -9.47 40.93
N THR A 105 6.82 -10.07 39.81
CA THR A 105 5.58 -10.84 39.69
C THR A 105 5.61 -12.04 40.65
N CYS A 106 4.53 -12.30 41.38
CA CYS A 106 4.47 -13.42 42.32
C CYS A 106 4.64 -14.76 41.57
N PRO A 107 5.64 -15.59 41.89
CA PRO A 107 5.92 -16.83 41.15
C PRO A 107 4.82 -17.88 41.32
N LYS A 108 4.01 -17.80 42.38
CA LYS A 108 2.97 -18.79 42.71
C LYS A 108 1.64 -18.55 41.98
N CYS A 109 1.32 -17.30 41.62
CA CYS A 109 0.08 -16.96 40.92
C CYS A 109 0.31 -16.23 39.59
N SER A 110 1.57 -16.08 39.19
CA SER A 110 2.00 -15.42 37.95
C SER A 110 1.35 -14.04 37.73
N GLY A 111 1.07 -13.30 38.81
CA GLY A 111 0.48 -11.96 38.74
C GLY A 111 -1.04 -11.92 39.01
N ASN A 112 -1.76 -13.04 38.94
CA ASN A 112 -3.22 -13.04 39.06
C ASN A 112 -3.75 -12.77 40.48
N GLY A 113 -2.90 -12.85 41.51
CA GLY A 113 -3.29 -12.69 42.91
C GLY A 113 -4.15 -13.84 43.47
N LYS A 114 -4.69 -14.70 42.62
CA LYS A 114 -5.56 -15.83 42.93
C LYS A 114 -4.93 -17.13 42.42
N ILE A 115 -5.25 -18.24 43.07
CA ILE A 115 -4.84 -19.60 42.71
C ILE A 115 -6.11 -20.41 42.48
N ILE A 116 -6.19 -21.05 41.32
CA ILE A 116 -7.29 -21.94 40.95
C ILE A 116 -6.94 -23.35 41.48
N ALA A 117 -7.74 -23.86 42.41
CA ALA A 117 -7.55 -25.21 42.95
C ALA A 117 -8.01 -26.29 41.95
N ASP A 118 -9.19 -26.07 41.34
CA ASP A 118 -9.75 -26.94 40.30
C ASP A 118 -10.08 -26.13 39.05
N ALA A 119 -9.43 -26.47 37.94
CA ALA A 119 -9.66 -25.84 36.65
C ALA A 119 -11.03 -26.20 36.06
N CYS A 120 -11.61 -25.27 35.29
CA CYS A 120 -12.82 -25.52 34.53
C CYS A 120 -12.54 -26.58 33.44
N ARG A 121 -13.42 -27.58 33.32
CA ARG A 121 -13.28 -28.67 32.33
C ARG A 121 -13.53 -28.23 30.88
N GLN A 122 -14.31 -27.16 30.68
CA GLN A 122 -14.70 -26.70 29.34
C GLN A 122 -13.60 -25.87 28.67
N CYS A 123 -12.83 -25.09 29.45
CA CYS A 123 -11.71 -24.28 28.95
C CYS A 123 -10.33 -24.70 29.48
N ASN A 124 -10.25 -25.80 30.24
CA ASN A 124 -9.03 -26.31 30.87
C ASN A 124 -8.23 -25.25 31.65
N GLY A 125 -8.93 -24.34 32.34
CA GLY A 125 -8.30 -23.28 33.12
C GLY A 125 -8.02 -21.98 32.38
N GLN A 126 -8.25 -21.90 31.05
CA GLN A 126 -7.94 -20.72 30.25
C GLN A 126 -8.97 -19.58 30.42
N GLY A 127 -10.20 -19.88 30.86
CA GLY A 127 -11.27 -18.91 31.00
C GLY A 127 -11.90 -18.46 29.67
N GLN A 128 -11.31 -18.78 28.53
CA GLN A 128 -11.81 -18.46 27.20
C GLN A 128 -12.00 -19.73 26.35
N VAL A 129 -12.88 -19.65 25.36
CA VAL A 129 -13.16 -20.71 24.38
C VAL A 129 -13.16 -20.11 22.98
N LYS A 130 -12.70 -20.90 22.00
CA LYS A 130 -12.78 -20.51 20.59
C LYS A 130 -14.23 -20.64 20.11
N SER A 131 -14.75 -19.57 19.55
CA SER A 131 -16.07 -19.46 18.95
C SER A 131 -15.94 -18.93 17.52
N LYS A 132 -16.97 -19.08 16.72
CA LYS A 132 -17.06 -18.48 15.39
C LYS A 132 -18.28 -17.57 15.37
N ARG A 133 -18.06 -16.31 15.00
CA ARG A 133 -19.15 -15.33 14.83
C ARG A 133 -19.37 -15.06 13.35
N SER A 134 -20.61 -15.21 12.90
CA SER A 134 -21.03 -14.78 11.56
C SER A 134 -21.34 -13.29 11.60
N LEU A 135 -20.65 -12.50 10.77
CA LEU A 135 -20.80 -11.06 10.67
C LEU A 135 -21.12 -10.68 9.24
N ARG A 136 -22.10 -9.80 9.05
CA ARG A 136 -22.37 -9.19 7.75
C ARG A 136 -21.53 -7.93 7.60
N VAL A 137 -20.71 -7.89 6.56
CA VAL A 137 -19.81 -6.78 6.26
C VAL A 137 -20.22 -6.15 4.93
N VAL A 138 -20.33 -4.82 4.94
CA VAL A 138 -20.57 -4.01 3.74
C VAL A 138 -19.23 -3.57 3.18
N ILE A 139 -18.90 -4.01 1.98
CA ILE A 139 -17.69 -3.65 1.26
C ILE A 139 -17.99 -2.42 0.39
N PRO A 140 -17.31 -1.28 0.63
CA PRO A 140 -17.53 -0.07 -0.17
C PRO A 140 -17.00 -0.25 -1.59
N PRO A 141 -17.65 0.37 -2.59
CA PRO A 141 -17.17 0.35 -3.96
C PRO A 141 -15.82 1.07 -4.08
N GLY A 142 -14.93 0.52 -4.89
CA GLY A 142 -13.61 1.11 -5.15
C GLY A 142 -12.55 0.82 -4.09
N VAL A 143 -12.78 -0.14 -3.20
CA VAL A 143 -11.79 -0.55 -2.18
C VAL A 143 -10.49 -1.01 -2.86
N SER A 144 -9.35 -0.56 -2.33
CA SER A 144 -8.02 -0.91 -2.87
C SER A 144 -7.44 -2.13 -2.15
N ASP A 145 -6.54 -2.85 -2.81
CA ASP A 145 -5.76 -3.89 -2.14
C ASP A 145 -5.00 -3.34 -0.93
N GLY A 146 -4.93 -4.12 0.15
CA GLY A 146 -4.31 -3.73 1.41
C GLY A 146 -5.10 -2.73 2.25
N SER A 147 -6.29 -2.31 1.80
CA SER A 147 -7.15 -1.42 2.60
C SER A 147 -7.63 -2.12 3.87
N SER A 148 -7.62 -1.41 4.99
CA SER A 148 -8.11 -1.93 6.28
C SER A 148 -9.43 -1.29 6.69
N MET A 149 -10.41 -2.10 7.07
CA MET A 149 -11.67 -1.66 7.68
C MET A 149 -11.73 -2.11 9.14
N GLN A 150 -12.20 -1.24 10.03
CA GLN A 150 -12.35 -1.54 11.45
C GLN A 150 -13.82 -1.70 11.82
N LEU A 151 -14.17 -2.86 12.39
CA LEU A 151 -15.45 -3.10 13.05
C LEU A 151 -15.25 -3.03 14.56
N ARG A 152 -15.89 -2.05 15.20
CA ARG A 152 -15.69 -1.76 16.62
C ARG A 152 -16.44 -2.77 17.49
N GLY A 153 -15.76 -3.31 18.50
CA GLY A 153 -16.37 -4.26 19.46
C GLY A 153 -16.57 -5.68 18.93
N GLU A 154 -16.16 -5.96 17.69
CA GLU A 154 -16.27 -7.28 17.07
C GLU A 154 -15.02 -8.16 17.22
N GLY A 155 -14.06 -7.73 18.05
CA GLY A 155 -12.88 -8.51 18.41
C GLY A 155 -13.14 -9.55 19.50
N ASN A 156 -12.06 -10.02 20.14
CA ASN A 156 -12.14 -10.90 21.30
C ASN A 156 -12.78 -10.17 22.49
N ILE A 157 -13.52 -10.92 23.33
CA ILE A 157 -14.23 -10.35 24.46
C ILE A 157 -13.58 -10.83 25.76
N ASP A 158 -13.05 -9.89 26.55
CA ASP A 158 -12.66 -10.13 27.92
C ASP A 158 -13.82 -9.79 28.86
N LYS A 159 -14.59 -10.81 29.25
CA LYS A 159 -15.72 -10.68 30.18
C LYS A 159 -15.29 -10.26 31.59
N THR A 160 -14.05 -10.56 32.01
CA THR A 160 -13.54 -10.18 33.34
C THR A 160 -13.35 -8.68 33.44
N ARG A 161 -12.89 -8.05 32.35
CA ARG A 161 -12.71 -6.59 32.25
C ARG A 161 -13.93 -5.89 31.67
N GLY A 162 -14.85 -6.61 31.05
CA GLY A 162 -16.02 -6.05 30.36
C GLY A 162 -15.64 -5.28 29.10
N ILE A 163 -14.55 -5.66 28.43
CA ILE A 163 -14.00 -4.94 27.28
C ILE A 163 -13.98 -5.89 26.08
N ALA A 164 -14.40 -5.39 24.92
CA ALA A 164 -14.23 -6.06 23.64
C ALA A 164 -13.15 -5.35 22.82
N GLY A 165 -12.36 -6.13 22.09
CA GLY A 165 -11.47 -5.62 21.06
C GLY A 165 -12.20 -5.28 19.77
N ASN A 166 -11.45 -4.86 18.76
CA ASN A 166 -11.96 -4.54 17.44
C ASN A 166 -11.55 -5.62 16.44
N LEU A 167 -12.31 -5.72 15.35
CA LEU A 167 -11.98 -6.56 14.22
C LEU A 167 -11.44 -5.67 13.09
N PHE A 168 -10.20 -5.92 12.68
CA PHE A 168 -9.55 -5.30 11.54
C PHE A 168 -9.62 -6.25 10.35
N LEU A 169 -10.44 -5.87 9.37
CA LEU A 169 -10.55 -6.56 8.09
C LEU A 169 -9.50 -5.98 7.15
N VAL A 170 -8.53 -6.79 6.73
CA VAL A 170 -7.54 -6.41 5.72
C VAL A 170 -7.98 -6.99 4.39
N VAL A 171 -8.26 -6.13 3.43
CA VAL A 171 -8.76 -6.54 2.12
C VAL A 171 -7.60 -6.96 1.23
N HIS A 172 -7.72 -8.14 0.63
CA HIS A 172 -6.86 -8.63 -0.43
C HIS A 172 -7.66 -8.78 -1.71
N VAL A 173 -7.28 -8.05 -2.75
CA VAL A 173 -7.99 -8.07 -4.04
C VAL A 173 -7.26 -8.99 -5.01
N GLU A 174 -7.97 -9.96 -5.56
CA GLU A 174 -7.45 -10.82 -6.62
C GLU A 174 -7.25 -10.03 -7.92
N GLU A 175 -6.19 -10.35 -8.66
CA GLU A 175 -5.92 -9.74 -9.95
C GLU A 175 -6.83 -10.33 -11.05
N GLU A 176 -7.33 -9.47 -11.94
CA GLU A 176 -8.13 -9.89 -13.10
C GLU A 176 -7.24 -10.03 -14.35
N ASN A 177 -7.44 -11.12 -15.09
CA ASN A 177 -6.67 -11.37 -16.30
C ASN A 177 -6.95 -10.31 -17.38
N GLY A 178 -5.93 -9.54 -17.75
CA GLY A 178 -5.98 -8.57 -18.85
C GLY A 178 -6.53 -7.19 -18.47
N ILE A 179 -6.84 -6.95 -17.20
CA ILE A 179 -7.21 -5.64 -16.67
C ILE A 179 -6.29 -5.29 -15.50
N LEU A 180 -5.52 -4.22 -15.64
CA LEU A 180 -4.64 -3.70 -14.62
C LEU A 180 -5.26 -2.46 -13.98
N ARG A 181 -5.22 -2.38 -12.66
CA ARG A 181 -5.69 -1.19 -11.92
C ARG A 181 -4.52 -0.28 -11.59
N ASP A 182 -4.68 1.01 -11.89
CA ASP A 182 -3.80 2.06 -11.39
C ASP A 182 -4.65 3.21 -10.84
N GLY A 183 -4.71 3.29 -9.50
CA GLY A 183 -5.58 4.21 -8.79
C GLY A 183 -7.06 4.00 -9.13
N LEU A 184 -7.67 5.03 -9.75
CA LEU A 184 -9.06 5.00 -10.23
C LEU A 184 -9.19 4.51 -11.66
N ASN A 185 -8.09 4.44 -12.41
CA ASN A 185 -8.08 4.10 -13.81
C ASN A 185 -7.79 2.61 -14.02
N LEU A 186 -8.31 2.08 -15.11
CA LEU A 186 -8.09 0.71 -15.55
C LEU A 186 -7.32 0.70 -16.87
N TYR A 187 -6.46 -0.30 -17.06
CA TYR A 187 -5.63 -0.45 -18.24
C TYR A 187 -5.79 -1.85 -18.81
N SER A 188 -6.08 -1.93 -20.11
CA SER A 188 -6.18 -3.18 -20.84
C SER A 188 -5.44 -3.10 -22.16
N LYS A 189 -5.00 -4.25 -22.68
CA LYS A 189 -4.40 -4.34 -24.01
C LYS A 189 -5.44 -4.80 -25.00
N VAL A 190 -5.51 -4.15 -26.15
CA VAL A 190 -6.40 -4.53 -27.25
C VAL A 190 -5.54 -4.83 -28.46
N ASP A 191 -5.69 -6.04 -28.97
CA ASP A 191 -5.02 -6.46 -30.17
C ASP A 191 -5.89 -6.18 -31.39
N ILE A 192 -5.31 -5.50 -32.39
CA ILE A 192 -5.95 -5.23 -33.68
C ILE A 192 -5.05 -5.61 -34.84
N ASP A 193 -5.68 -5.92 -35.97
CA ASP A 193 -4.96 -6.15 -37.21
C ASP A 193 -4.46 -4.84 -37.82
N TYR A 194 -3.34 -4.93 -38.55
CA TYR A 194 -2.73 -3.78 -39.22
C TYR A 194 -3.67 -3.05 -40.19
N THR A 195 -4.58 -3.77 -40.85
CA THR A 195 -5.61 -3.18 -41.72
C THR A 195 -6.61 -2.36 -40.93
N GLY A 196 -7.07 -2.90 -39.79
CA GLY A 196 -7.96 -2.20 -38.86
C GLY A 196 -7.32 -0.96 -38.24
N ALA A 197 -6.01 -0.99 -37.97
CA ALA A 197 -5.27 0.18 -37.51
C ALA A 197 -5.22 1.30 -38.57
N ILE A 198 -5.05 0.94 -39.86
CA ILE A 198 -5.00 1.90 -40.96
C ILE A 198 -6.39 2.48 -41.28
N LEU A 199 -7.39 1.62 -41.43
CA LEU A 199 -8.73 2.00 -41.89
C LEU A 199 -9.68 2.45 -40.77
N GLY A 200 -9.34 2.14 -39.52
CA GLY A 200 -10.25 2.24 -38.39
C GLY A 200 -11.15 1.00 -38.31
N THR A 201 -11.55 0.63 -37.10
CA THR A 201 -12.40 -0.53 -36.85
C THR A 201 -13.20 -0.36 -35.56
N ILE A 202 -14.15 -1.26 -35.33
CA ILE A 202 -14.89 -1.36 -34.07
C ILE A 202 -14.61 -2.74 -33.50
N THR A 203 -14.02 -2.79 -32.31
CA THR A 203 -13.63 -4.05 -31.65
C THR A 203 -14.35 -4.20 -30.32
N LYS A 204 -14.82 -5.42 -30.03
CA LYS A 204 -15.44 -5.73 -28.74
C LYS A 204 -14.39 -5.89 -27.66
N VAL A 205 -14.49 -5.11 -26.60
CA VAL A 205 -13.56 -5.12 -25.46
C VAL A 205 -14.28 -5.53 -24.18
N LYS A 206 -13.55 -6.21 -23.29
CA LYS A 206 -14.03 -6.55 -21.95
C LYS A 206 -13.79 -5.36 -21.02
N THR A 207 -14.85 -4.91 -20.37
CA THR A 207 -14.84 -3.92 -19.29
C THR A 207 -15.41 -4.54 -18.02
N MET A 208 -15.29 -3.87 -16.88
CA MET A 208 -15.86 -4.35 -15.62
C MET A 208 -17.39 -4.40 -15.63
N ASP A 209 -18.03 -3.55 -16.44
CA ASP A 209 -19.48 -3.48 -16.61
C ASP A 209 -19.99 -4.45 -17.70
N GLY A 210 -19.11 -5.23 -18.33
CA GLY A 210 -19.44 -6.18 -19.40
C GLY A 210 -18.70 -5.93 -20.72
N ILE A 211 -19.23 -6.45 -21.81
CA ILE A 211 -18.64 -6.28 -23.16
C ILE A 211 -19.14 -4.97 -23.76
N ARG A 212 -18.23 -4.17 -24.32
CA ARG A 212 -18.52 -2.90 -24.99
C ARG A 212 -17.80 -2.81 -26.32
N ASP A 213 -18.33 -1.99 -27.21
CA ASP A 213 -17.72 -1.71 -28.52
C ASP A 213 -16.75 -0.53 -28.39
N LEU A 214 -15.46 -0.77 -28.65
CA LEU A 214 -14.41 0.25 -28.70
C LEU A 214 -14.23 0.69 -30.15
N LYS A 215 -14.47 1.98 -30.42
CA LYS A 215 -14.22 2.58 -31.73
C LYS A 215 -12.75 2.98 -31.86
N ILE A 216 -12.08 2.44 -32.87
CA ILE A 216 -10.67 2.67 -33.15
C ILE A 216 -10.58 3.60 -34.37
N PRO A 217 -9.97 4.79 -34.23
CA PRO A 217 -9.86 5.73 -35.33
C PRO A 217 -8.88 5.21 -36.41
N PRO A 218 -9.07 5.61 -37.68
CA PRO A 218 -8.10 5.33 -38.73
C PRO A 218 -6.75 5.97 -38.43
N GLY A 219 -5.67 5.29 -38.80
CA GLY A 219 -4.30 5.76 -38.59
C GLY A 219 -3.76 5.54 -37.18
N CYS A 220 -4.41 4.69 -36.37
CA CYS A 220 -3.97 4.38 -35.01
C CYS A 220 -2.59 3.68 -35.02
N GLN A 221 -1.70 4.13 -34.14
CA GLN A 221 -0.35 3.60 -34.01
C GLN A 221 -0.26 2.56 -32.89
N PRO A 222 0.67 1.60 -32.98
CA PRO A 222 0.98 0.70 -31.87
C PRO A 222 1.40 1.51 -30.63
N GLY A 223 0.81 1.20 -29.48
CA GLY A 223 1.03 1.89 -28.21
C GLY A 223 0.09 3.06 -27.96
N ASP A 224 -0.71 3.49 -28.94
CA ASP A 224 -1.73 4.51 -28.72
C ASP A 224 -2.71 4.06 -27.63
N THR A 225 -3.14 5.01 -26.82
CA THR A 225 -4.08 4.76 -25.72
C THR A 225 -5.44 5.38 -26.03
N LEU A 226 -6.45 4.55 -26.16
CA LEU A 226 -7.84 4.97 -26.33
C LEU A 226 -8.54 4.94 -24.97
N LYS A 227 -9.30 5.99 -24.64
CA LYS A 227 -10.01 6.08 -23.36
C LYS A 227 -11.51 5.82 -23.51
N MET A 228 -12.08 5.10 -22.55
CA MET A 228 -13.52 5.05 -22.30
C MET A 228 -13.81 5.76 -20.97
N GLU A 229 -14.54 6.86 -21.05
CA GLU A 229 -14.81 7.73 -19.90
C GLU A 229 -15.77 7.07 -18.89
N ASN A 230 -15.52 7.27 -17.59
CA ASN A 230 -16.33 6.77 -16.48
C ASN A 230 -16.47 5.23 -16.40
N MET A 231 -15.58 4.48 -17.05
CA MET A 231 -15.58 3.01 -17.07
C MET A 231 -14.52 2.38 -16.13
N GLY A 232 -13.84 3.20 -15.33
CA GLY A 232 -12.84 2.78 -14.36
C GLY A 232 -13.43 2.42 -12.99
N VAL A 233 -12.61 2.59 -11.96
CA VAL A 233 -12.94 2.30 -10.57
C VAL A 233 -13.67 3.51 -9.95
N PRO A 234 -14.75 3.31 -9.19
CA PRO A 234 -15.39 4.39 -8.44
C PRO A 234 -14.51 4.89 -7.31
N ASN A 235 -14.61 6.19 -7.01
CA ASN A 235 -13.92 6.78 -5.88
C ASN A 235 -14.64 6.41 -4.57
N MET A 236 -13.89 5.83 -3.62
CA MET A 236 -14.42 5.42 -2.31
C MET A 236 -15.06 6.56 -1.52
N SER A 237 -14.54 7.79 -1.63
CA SER A 237 -15.10 8.96 -0.92
C SER A 237 -16.29 9.59 -1.66
N ARG A 238 -16.32 9.45 -2.98
CA ARG A 238 -17.36 10.02 -3.86
C ARG A 238 -17.78 8.97 -4.88
N PRO A 239 -18.71 8.07 -4.53
CA PRO A 239 -19.06 6.94 -5.39
C PRO A 239 -19.61 7.32 -6.77
N HIS A 240 -20.11 8.55 -6.93
CA HIS A 240 -20.57 9.08 -8.22
C HIS A 240 -19.44 9.42 -9.20
N GLU A 241 -18.22 9.64 -8.71
CA GLU A 241 -17.04 9.89 -9.54
C GLU A 241 -16.36 8.54 -9.84
N ARG A 242 -16.19 8.21 -11.13
CA ARG A 242 -15.44 7.03 -11.60
C ARG A 242 -14.23 7.48 -12.40
N GLY A 243 -13.15 6.70 -12.34
CA GLY A 243 -12.04 6.85 -13.27
C GLY A 243 -12.39 6.33 -14.67
N ASP A 244 -11.37 6.23 -15.51
CA ASP A 244 -11.50 5.85 -16.91
C ASP A 244 -10.91 4.46 -17.19
N HIS A 245 -11.32 3.83 -18.28
CA HIS A 245 -10.69 2.61 -18.79
C HIS A 245 -9.88 2.93 -20.04
N HIS A 246 -8.57 2.79 -19.93
CA HIS A 246 -7.59 2.97 -20.98
C HIS A 246 -7.29 1.66 -21.70
N PHE A 247 -7.35 1.69 -23.03
CA PHE A 247 -7.03 0.58 -23.90
C PHE A 247 -5.77 0.92 -24.69
N ILE A 248 -4.69 0.17 -24.41
CA ILE A 248 -3.42 0.27 -25.12
C ILE A 248 -3.52 -0.60 -26.36
N VAL A 249 -3.41 0.03 -27.52
CA VAL A 249 -3.55 -0.64 -28.81
C VAL A 249 -2.25 -1.37 -29.17
N ASN A 250 -2.35 -2.67 -29.43
CA ASN A 250 -1.28 -3.47 -29.98
C ASN A 250 -1.64 -3.89 -31.40
N VAL A 251 -0.85 -3.48 -32.38
CA VAL A 251 -1.09 -3.81 -33.78
C VAL A 251 -0.36 -5.10 -34.12
N ARG A 252 -1.12 -6.13 -34.49
CA ARG A 252 -0.58 -7.41 -34.93
C ARG A 252 -0.26 -7.36 -36.42
N ILE A 253 1.03 -7.49 -36.72
CA ILE A 253 1.52 -7.63 -38.10
C ILE A 253 1.78 -9.13 -38.34
N PRO A 254 1.12 -9.76 -39.33
CA PRO A 254 1.30 -11.18 -39.62
C PRO A 254 2.73 -11.45 -40.10
N LYS A 255 3.31 -12.57 -39.66
CA LYS A 255 4.65 -13.00 -40.10
C LYS A 255 4.64 -13.66 -41.48
N ASN A 256 3.53 -14.32 -41.79
CA ASN A 256 3.32 -15.04 -43.06
C ASN A 256 2.06 -14.46 -43.70
N ILE A 257 2.14 -14.15 -44.99
CA ILE A 257 1.05 -13.61 -45.79
C ILE A 257 0.93 -14.43 -47.07
N SER A 258 -0.26 -14.46 -47.66
CA SER A 258 -0.49 -15.16 -48.94
C SER A 258 0.19 -14.43 -50.11
N ASN A 259 0.36 -15.12 -51.25
CA ASN A 259 0.91 -14.48 -52.46
C ASN A 259 0.01 -13.32 -52.93
N GLU A 260 -1.31 -13.48 -52.84
CA GLU A 260 -2.28 -12.43 -53.19
C GLU A 260 -2.14 -11.20 -52.27
N GLU A 261 -2.06 -11.41 -50.95
CA GLU A 261 -1.83 -10.33 -49.99
C GLU A 261 -0.51 -9.62 -50.24
N GLN A 262 0.55 -10.38 -50.56
CA GLN A 262 1.86 -9.82 -50.85
C GLN A 262 1.81 -8.92 -52.08
N ASP A 263 1.12 -9.33 -53.15
CA ASP A 263 1.00 -8.54 -54.36
C ASP A 263 0.18 -7.26 -54.15
N LEU A 264 -0.88 -7.31 -53.33
CA LEU A 264 -1.63 -6.13 -52.91
C LEU A 264 -0.78 -5.16 -52.09
N LEU A 265 0.04 -5.67 -51.16
CA LEU A 265 0.93 -4.85 -50.35
C LEU A 265 2.05 -4.21 -51.18
N LYS A 266 2.58 -4.92 -52.19
CA LYS A 266 3.52 -4.34 -53.17
C LYS A 266 2.87 -3.21 -53.96
N ALA A 267 1.64 -3.40 -54.44
CA ALA A 267 0.91 -2.35 -55.15
C ALA A 267 0.69 -1.11 -54.26
N LEU A 268 0.30 -1.30 -53.00
CA LEU A 268 0.16 -0.22 -52.03
C LEU A 268 1.49 0.50 -51.76
N ALA A 269 2.60 -0.25 -51.67
CA ALA A 269 3.93 0.31 -51.50
C ALA A 269 4.35 1.19 -52.69
N SER A 270 4.07 0.76 -53.93
CA SER A 270 4.34 1.55 -55.15
C SER A 270 3.54 2.86 -55.18
N ILE A 271 2.27 2.83 -54.80
CA ILE A 271 1.43 4.05 -54.69
C ILE A 271 2.04 5.02 -53.67
N ARG A 272 2.46 4.52 -52.51
CA ARG A 272 3.11 5.35 -51.48
C ARG A 272 4.46 5.91 -51.95
N ALA A 273 5.25 5.14 -52.68
CA ALA A 273 6.52 5.61 -53.25
C ALA A 273 6.29 6.75 -54.24
N ALA A 274 5.35 6.59 -55.18
CA ALA A 274 5.00 7.63 -56.14
C ALA A 274 4.48 8.92 -55.46
N SER A 275 3.79 8.80 -54.32
CA SER A 275 3.35 9.99 -53.55
C SER A 275 4.48 10.72 -52.81
N LYS A 276 5.61 10.05 -52.53
CA LYS A 276 6.78 10.66 -51.85
C LYS A 276 7.63 11.53 -52.78
N ASP A 277 7.58 11.28 -54.08
CA ASP A 277 8.29 12.05 -55.11
C ASP A 277 7.67 13.44 -55.37
N HIS A 278 6.59 13.79 -54.64
CA HIS A 278 6.03 15.15 -54.56
C HIS A 278 6.37 15.87 -53.25
N SER A 279 7.48 15.49 -52.60
CA SER A 279 8.13 16.40 -51.66
C SER A 279 8.67 17.57 -52.48
N VAL A 280 7.96 18.71 -52.38
CA VAL A 280 8.44 20.02 -52.80
C VAL A 280 9.90 20.15 -52.35
N PRO A 281 10.84 20.55 -53.24
CA PRO A 281 12.19 20.85 -52.81
C PRO A 281 12.08 21.80 -51.61
N PHE A 282 12.71 21.41 -50.51
CA PHE A 282 12.93 22.34 -49.41
C PHE A 282 13.77 23.47 -50.01
N ASP A 283 13.13 24.58 -50.39
CA ASP A 283 13.84 25.77 -50.85
C ASP A 283 14.71 26.21 -49.67
N ASP A 284 16.00 25.91 -49.77
CA ASP A 284 17.03 26.56 -48.96
C ASP A 284 16.99 28.05 -49.28
N HIS A 285 16.14 28.79 -48.58
CA HIS A 285 16.24 30.23 -48.52
C HIS A 285 17.52 30.56 -47.75
N PRO A 286 18.53 31.20 -48.38
CA PRO A 286 19.65 31.72 -47.62
C PRO A 286 19.10 32.79 -46.67
N HIS A 287 19.47 32.68 -45.40
CA HIS A 287 19.19 33.66 -44.35
C HIS A 287 19.31 35.10 -44.90
N ARG A 288 18.16 35.75 -45.12
CA ARG A 288 18.11 37.20 -45.22
C ARG A 288 17.60 37.73 -43.89
N SER A 289 18.50 38.44 -43.23
CA SER A 289 18.29 39.18 -42.00
C SER A 289 16.96 39.94 -42.02
N VAL A 290 16.24 39.83 -40.90
CA VAL A 290 15.07 40.66 -40.57
C VAL A 290 15.53 42.11 -40.43
N PRO A 291 14.80 43.09 -41.00
CA PRO A 291 14.70 44.38 -40.35
C PRO A 291 13.24 44.81 -40.26
N HIS A 292 12.67 44.77 -39.05
CA HIS A 292 11.53 45.61 -38.72
C HIS A 292 11.45 45.75 -37.19
N MET A 293 11.88 46.86 -36.62
CA MET A 293 11.03 48.04 -36.43
C MET A 293 9.85 47.70 -35.52
N TRP A 294 10.14 47.71 -34.22
CA TRP A 294 9.16 47.90 -33.16
C TRP A 294 9.64 49.06 -32.29
N LYS A 295 9.40 50.27 -32.78
CA LYS A 295 9.47 51.50 -31.99
C LYS A 295 8.40 52.46 -32.47
N SER A 296 7.14 52.16 -32.18
CA SER A 296 6.14 53.16 -31.76
C SER A 296 4.85 52.46 -31.35
N LEU A 297 4.07 53.15 -30.53
CA LEU A 297 2.74 52.79 -30.01
C LEU A 297 2.68 51.98 -28.70
N LYS A 298 3.40 52.49 -27.70
CA LYS A 298 2.70 52.87 -26.46
C LYS A 298 1.74 54.00 -26.81
N ASN A 299 0.45 53.70 -26.77
CA ASN A 299 -0.67 54.60 -26.45
C ASN A 299 -1.96 53.91 -26.85
N PHE A 300 -2.50 53.02 -26.00
CA PHE A 300 -3.94 52.77 -25.99
C PHE A 300 -4.36 51.95 -24.76
N PHE A 301 -4.00 52.42 -23.57
CA PHE A 301 -4.71 52.04 -22.34
C PHE A 301 -5.81 53.07 -22.09
N ARG A 302 -7.06 52.78 -22.48
CA ARG A 302 -8.25 53.35 -21.80
C ARG A 302 -9.59 52.69 -22.18
N GLN A 303 -10.28 52.18 -21.15
CA GLN A 303 -11.75 52.01 -20.99
C GLN A 303 -12.49 51.02 -21.93
N LYS A 304 -13.58 50.31 -21.58
CA LYS A 304 -14.31 49.91 -20.35
C LYS A 304 -15.32 48.81 -20.82
N GLN A 305 -15.70 47.88 -19.92
CA GLN A 305 -16.61 46.69 -19.95
C GLN A 305 -17.97 46.77 -20.71
N PRO A 306 -18.87 45.72 -20.71
CA PRO A 306 -18.77 44.25 -20.50
C PRO A 306 -19.54 43.40 -21.58
N GLY A 307 -19.47 42.06 -21.50
CA GLY A 307 -20.53 41.19 -22.06
C GLY A 307 -20.08 39.82 -22.59
N GLU A 308 -20.60 38.77 -21.94
CA GLU A 308 -20.86 37.42 -22.43
C GLU A 308 -19.72 36.40 -22.68
N ARG A 309 -19.87 35.28 -21.94
CA ARG A 309 -19.53 33.87 -22.20
C ARG A 309 -18.43 33.58 -23.22
N PHE A 310 -17.39 32.85 -22.81
CA PHE A 310 -17.03 31.52 -23.33
C PHE A 310 -15.88 30.93 -22.50
N ALA A 311 -15.88 29.59 -22.39
CA ALA A 311 -14.88 28.78 -21.73
C ALA A 311 -13.50 28.95 -22.39
N SER A 312 -12.47 29.18 -21.58
CA SER A 312 -11.07 29.11 -22.02
C SER A 312 -10.34 28.01 -21.26
N MET A 313 -9.83 27.04 -22.03
CA MET A 313 -8.74 26.15 -21.63
C MET A 313 -7.52 26.99 -21.28
N SER A 314 -6.90 26.74 -20.14
CA SER A 314 -5.55 27.23 -19.85
C SER A 314 -4.55 26.09 -20.09
N MET A 315 -3.58 26.33 -20.97
CA MET A 315 -2.31 25.61 -20.99
C MET A 315 -1.35 26.43 -20.14
N GLU A 316 -1.00 25.92 -18.96
CA GLU A 316 0.17 26.40 -18.23
C GLU A 316 1.39 25.56 -18.60
N THR A 317 2.30 26.19 -19.33
CA THR A 317 3.69 25.75 -19.49
C THR A 317 4.42 26.01 -18.17
N ARG A 318 4.49 24.99 -17.31
CA ARG A 318 5.37 25.03 -16.13
C ARG A 318 6.80 24.71 -16.53
N THR A 319 7.64 25.72 -16.39
CA THR A 319 9.08 25.64 -16.21
C THR A 319 9.47 24.54 -15.23
N LEU A 320 10.35 23.63 -15.68
CA LEU A 320 11.02 22.63 -14.85
C LEU A 320 11.79 23.31 -13.71
N ARG A 321 11.28 23.18 -12.48
CA ARG A 321 12.08 23.27 -11.26
C ARG A 321 12.48 21.86 -10.87
N ILE A 322 13.78 21.59 -10.95
CA ILE A 322 14.42 20.39 -10.41
C ILE A 322 14.50 20.59 -8.89
N CYS A 323 13.71 19.82 -8.13
CA CYS A 323 13.94 19.57 -6.71
C CYS A 323 14.03 18.05 -6.51
N PRO A 324 15.07 17.53 -5.84
CA PRO A 324 15.26 16.11 -5.67
C PRO A 324 14.51 15.63 -4.42
N SER A 325 13.58 14.71 -4.61
CA SER A 325 13.14 13.82 -3.53
C SER A 325 13.30 12.39 -4.01
N PHE A 326 14.56 11.95 -4.05
CA PHE A 326 14.89 10.55 -4.26
C PHE A 326 14.94 9.84 -2.91
N THR A 327 14.25 8.72 -2.88
CA THR A 327 13.86 7.90 -1.74
C THR A 327 15.07 7.32 -1.01
N SER A 328 15.06 7.43 0.32
CA SER A 328 16.14 7.05 1.23
C SER A 328 16.18 5.56 1.61
N SER A 329 15.70 4.64 0.75
CA SER A 329 15.66 3.20 1.11
C SER A 329 16.46 2.28 0.18
N PHE A 330 16.98 2.76 -0.95
CA PHE A 330 17.82 1.95 -1.85
C PHE A 330 19.32 2.29 -1.76
N VAL A 331 19.70 3.49 -1.31
CA VAL A 331 21.11 3.93 -1.24
C VAL A 331 21.85 3.35 -0.02
N VAL A 332 21.11 2.97 1.03
CA VAL A 332 21.68 2.31 2.23
C VAL A 332 22.15 0.88 1.92
N SER A 333 21.54 0.21 0.93
CA SER A 333 21.87 -1.18 0.61
C SER A 333 23.16 -1.30 -0.23
N ILE A 334 23.36 -0.41 -1.20
CA ILE A 334 24.57 -0.45 -2.05
C ILE A 334 25.81 0.05 -1.30
N SER A 335 25.66 1.06 -0.45
CA SER A 335 26.77 1.53 0.40
C SER A 335 27.20 0.46 1.40
N ALA A 336 26.27 -0.25 2.05
CA ALA A 336 26.60 -1.36 2.94
C ALA A 336 27.34 -2.51 2.20
N LEU A 337 26.95 -2.83 0.97
CA LEU A 337 27.63 -3.83 0.13
C LEU A 337 29.05 -3.38 -0.27
N LEU A 338 29.25 -2.10 -0.58
CA LEU A 338 30.59 -1.56 -0.87
C LEU A 338 31.47 -1.51 0.39
N PHE A 339 30.92 -1.17 1.55
CA PHE A 339 31.65 -1.24 2.81
C PHE A 339 32.03 -2.68 3.18
N LEU A 340 31.13 -3.64 3.01
CA LEU A 340 31.41 -5.05 3.30
C LEU A 340 32.48 -5.61 2.35
N THR A 341 32.42 -5.28 1.06
CA THR A 341 33.45 -5.70 0.08
C THR A 341 34.80 -5.03 0.35
N CYS A 342 34.83 -3.76 0.75
CA CYS A 342 36.06 -3.09 1.22
C CYS A 342 36.64 -3.75 2.47
N ILE A 343 35.83 -4.08 3.48
CA ILE A 343 36.31 -4.76 4.70
C ILE A 343 36.88 -6.13 4.36
N ILE A 344 36.21 -6.91 3.50
CA ILE A 344 36.72 -8.23 3.06
C ILE A 344 38.03 -8.08 2.29
N ALA A 345 38.17 -7.05 1.44
CA ALA A 345 39.42 -6.77 0.72
C ALA A 345 40.55 -6.38 1.68
N LEU A 346 40.28 -5.52 2.67
CA LEU A 346 41.26 -5.13 3.68
C LEU A 346 41.69 -6.30 4.57
N VAL A 347 40.77 -7.18 4.97
CA VAL A 347 41.10 -8.40 5.72
C VAL A 347 41.94 -9.36 4.87
N LYS A 348 41.64 -9.51 3.57
CA LYS A 348 42.48 -10.32 2.66
C LYS A 348 43.89 -9.76 2.50
N ILE A 349 44.03 -8.43 2.38
CA ILE A 349 45.33 -7.77 2.29
C ILE A 349 46.10 -7.90 3.62
N ALA A 350 45.44 -7.72 4.77
CA ALA A 350 46.07 -7.91 6.08
C ALA A 350 46.51 -9.37 6.30
N ARG A 351 45.74 -10.35 5.82
CA ARG A 351 46.10 -11.77 5.94
C ARG A 351 47.26 -12.14 5.01
N SER A 352 47.35 -11.54 3.83
CA SER A 352 48.49 -11.78 2.92
C SER A 352 49.78 -11.14 3.43
N THR A 353 49.72 -9.96 4.05
CA THR A 353 50.89 -9.33 4.68
C THR A 353 51.36 -10.09 5.92
N PHE A 354 50.45 -10.65 6.72
CA PHE A 354 50.79 -11.52 7.83
C PHE A 354 51.49 -12.81 7.36
N HIS A 355 50.96 -13.46 6.34
CA HIS A 355 51.54 -14.68 5.78
C HIS A 355 52.91 -14.43 5.14
N LYS A 356 53.13 -13.25 4.55
CA LYS A 356 54.45 -12.84 4.02
C LYS A 356 55.47 -12.60 5.14
N LYS A 357 55.03 -12.02 6.26
CA LYS A 357 55.88 -11.80 7.44
C LYS A 357 56.26 -13.12 8.12
N GLU A 358 55.33 -14.05 8.23
CA GLU A 358 55.57 -15.38 8.81
C GLU A 358 56.54 -16.25 7.98
N ILE A 359 56.52 -16.11 6.64
CA ILE A 359 57.51 -16.75 5.75
C ILE A 359 58.89 -16.11 5.91
N THR A 360 58.95 -14.80 6.10
CA THR A 360 60.23 -14.07 6.27
C THR A 360 60.87 -14.39 7.63
N ASP A 361 60.07 -14.54 8.69
CA ASP A 361 60.57 -14.91 10.01
C ASP A 361 61.02 -16.39 10.09
N ARG A 362 60.41 -17.30 9.31
CA ARG A 362 60.87 -18.70 9.20
C ARG A 362 62.15 -18.88 8.38
N GLN A 363 62.48 -17.99 7.45
CA GLN A 363 63.74 -18.05 6.69
C GLN A 363 64.96 -17.54 7.49
N ASN A 364 64.75 -16.84 8.61
CA ASN A 364 65.81 -16.33 9.47
C ASN A 364 66.13 -17.24 10.69
N LEU A 365 65.50 -18.41 10.78
CA LEU A 365 65.73 -19.40 11.83
C LEU A 365 66.12 -20.75 11.20
N SER A 366 67.30 -20.80 10.58
CA SER A 366 68.04 -22.03 10.32
C SER A 366 69.38 -21.93 11.05
N PRO A 367 69.63 -22.74 12.09
CA PRO A 367 70.88 -22.69 12.84
C PRO A 367 72.01 -23.45 12.13
N TYR A 368 73.21 -22.91 12.25
CA TYR A 368 74.46 -23.69 12.24
C TYR A 368 74.54 -24.58 13.48
#